data_AF-A0A353E171-F1
#
_entry.id   AF-A0A353E171-F1
#
_cell.length_a   1.000
_cell.length_b   1.000
_cell.length_c   1.000
_cell.angle_alpha   90.00
_cell.angle_beta   90.00
_cell.angle_gamma   90.00
#
_symmetry.space_group_name_H-M   'P 1'
#
loop_
_entity.id
_entity.type
_entity.pdbx_description
1 polymer ?
#
loop_
_entity_poly.entity_id
_entity_poly.type
_entity_poly.pdbx_seq_one_letter_code
_entity_poly.pdbx_strand_id
1 'polypeptide(L)'
;AGTSFHVGEVTRNPFHLIQPAWMLDNMRRGSELVGGQGQQAPDFTFATLYRACRWRQGGLEPLWPGGKQLSLDASPAEALEMASQAG
;
A
#
# COMPACT_ATOMS: atom_id res chain seq x y z
N ALA A 1 -21.94 13.98 -2.80
CA ALA A 1 -21.53 12.62 -3.21
C ALA A 1 -20.25 12.72 -4.02
N GLY A 2 -19.22 11.90 -3.73
CA GLY A 2 -17.90 11.95 -4.41
C GLY A 2 -17.91 11.63 -5.91
N THR A 3 -19.09 11.37 -6.49
CA THR A 3 -19.28 11.19 -7.94
C THR A 3 -19.39 12.51 -8.69
N SER A 4 -19.64 13.66 -8.04
CA SER A 4 -19.93 14.92 -8.74
C SER A 4 -18.77 15.48 -9.57
N PHE A 5 -17.53 15.08 -9.29
CA PHE A 5 -16.33 15.51 -10.05
C PHE A 5 -15.78 14.44 -11.00
N HIS A 6 -16.27 13.19 -10.92
CA HIS A 6 -15.71 12.04 -11.64
C HIS A 6 -16.75 11.29 -12.47
N VAL A 7 -17.92 11.89 -12.75
CA VAL A 7 -19.01 11.23 -13.48
C VAL A 7 -18.51 10.57 -14.77
N GLY A 8 -17.74 11.29 -15.61
CA GLY A 8 -17.22 10.74 -16.86
C GLY A 8 -16.20 9.60 -16.68
N GLU A 9 -15.47 9.57 -15.58
CA GLU A 9 -14.53 8.49 -15.23
C GLU A 9 -15.30 7.25 -14.76
N VAL A 10 -16.24 7.46 -13.83
CA VAL A 10 -17.08 6.41 -13.23
C VAL A 10 -18.03 5.78 -14.24
N THR A 11 -18.56 6.54 -15.21
CA THR A 11 -19.40 5.99 -16.29
C THR A 11 -18.61 5.07 -17.22
N ARG A 12 -17.34 5.37 -17.50
CA ARG A 12 -16.49 4.52 -18.35
C ARG A 12 -15.99 3.27 -17.63
N ASN A 13 -15.78 3.39 -16.32
CA ASN A 13 -15.39 2.27 -15.47
C ASN A 13 -15.98 2.48 -14.07
N PRO A 14 -16.97 1.68 -13.63
CA PRO A 14 -17.61 1.82 -12.33
C PRO A 14 -16.71 1.28 -11.20
N PHE A 15 -15.47 1.78 -11.12
CA PHE A 15 -14.43 1.28 -10.21
C PHE A 15 -14.87 1.35 -8.74
N HIS A 16 -15.69 2.33 -8.37
CA HIS A 16 -16.20 2.47 -7.01
C HIS A 16 -17.02 1.25 -6.53
N LEU A 17 -17.58 0.44 -7.43
CA LEU A 17 -18.28 -0.79 -7.09
C LEU A 17 -17.31 -1.93 -6.73
N ILE A 18 -16.12 -1.94 -7.31
CA ILE A 18 -15.12 -3.01 -7.16
C ILE A 18 -13.95 -2.63 -6.26
N GLN A 19 -13.70 -1.33 -6.06
CA GLN A 19 -12.58 -0.81 -5.30
C GLN A 19 -12.52 -1.38 -3.87
N PRO A 20 -13.63 -1.45 -3.11
CA PRO A 20 -13.58 -2.01 -1.76
C PRO A 20 -13.20 -3.51 -1.78
N ALA A 21 -13.74 -4.28 -2.72
CA ALA A 21 -13.44 -5.71 -2.85
C ALA A 21 -11.96 -5.93 -3.22
N TRP A 22 -11.42 -5.09 -4.10
CA TRP A 22 -10.01 -5.11 -4.46
C TRP A 22 -9.09 -4.77 -3.27
N MET A 23 -9.44 -3.74 -2.49
CA MET A 23 -8.65 -3.37 -1.31
C MET A 23 -8.70 -4.42 -0.18
N LEU A 24 -9.82 -5.15 -0.06
CA LEU A 24 -9.93 -6.30 0.84
C LEU A 24 -9.02 -7.45 0.39
N ASP A 25 -9.00 -7.77 -0.91
CA ASP A 25 -8.12 -8.81 -1.44
C ASP A 25 -6.64 -8.43 -1.34
N ASN A 26 -6.31 -7.14 -1.55
CA ASN A 26 -4.98 -6.59 -1.28
C ASN A 26 -4.58 -6.77 0.18
N MET A 27 -5.48 -6.52 1.13
CA MET A 27 -5.19 -6.72 2.54
C MET A 27 -4.88 -8.20 2.82
N ARG A 28 -5.74 -9.10 2.34
CA ARG A 28 -5.59 -10.55 2.51
C ARG A 28 -4.28 -11.08 1.93
N ARG A 29 -3.95 -10.76 0.67
CA ARG A 29 -2.72 -11.23 0.00
C ARG A 29 -1.47 -10.46 0.44
N GLY A 30 -1.66 -9.18 0.74
CA GLY A 30 -0.62 -8.25 1.14
C GLY A 30 -0.06 -8.52 2.53
N SER A 31 -0.89 -9.04 3.43
CA SER A 31 -0.48 -9.39 4.79
C SER A 31 0.71 -10.36 4.79
N GLU A 32 0.65 -11.40 3.96
CA GLU A 32 1.76 -12.34 3.81
C GLU A 32 2.88 -11.79 2.92
N LEU A 33 2.55 -11.08 1.84
CA LEU A 33 3.54 -10.52 0.91
C LEU A 33 4.44 -9.47 1.56
N VAL A 34 3.87 -8.62 2.40
CA VAL A 34 4.56 -7.48 3.05
C VAL A 34 4.96 -7.81 4.48
N GLY A 35 4.15 -8.57 5.21
CA GLY A 35 4.43 -8.94 6.60
C GLY A 35 5.28 -10.20 6.75
N GLY A 36 5.40 -11.02 5.71
CA GLY A 36 6.09 -12.30 5.75
C GLY A 36 5.15 -13.48 5.96
N GLN A 37 5.56 -14.65 5.48
CA GLN A 37 4.76 -15.87 5.52
C GLN A 37 4.46 -16.29 6.97
N GLY A 38 3.18 -16.61 7.25
CA GLY A 38 2.74 -17.10 8.56
C GLY A 38 2.70 -16.04 9.67
N GLN A 39 2.95 -14.76 9.35
CA GLN A 39 2.82 -13.67 10.32
C GLN A 39 1.35 -13.29 10.52
N GLN A 40 1.07 -12.68 11.67
CA GLN A 40 -0.25 -12.12 11.96
C GLN A 40 -0.57 -11.00 10.95
N ALA A 41 -1.77 -11.06 10.37
CA ALA A 41 -2.25 -9.99 9.51
C ALA A 41 -2.47 -8.71 10.35
N PRO A 42 -2.14 -7.52 9.82
CA PRO A 42 -2.46 -6.27 10.48
C PRO A 42 -3.98 -6.11 10.65
N ASP A 43 -4.40 -5.28 11.59
CA ASP A 43 -5.83 -5.00 11.82
C ASP A 43 -6.32 -3.89 10.88
N PHE A 44 -6.30 -4.14 9.58
CA PHE A 44 -6.81 -3.22 8.56
C PHE A 44 -8.00 -3.85 7.82
N THR A 45 -9.03 -3.05 7.56
CA THR A 45 -10.15 -3.49 6.71
C THR A 45 -9.81 -3.39 5.22
N PHE A 46 -9.05 -2.37 4.83
CA PHE A 46 -8.72 -2.09 3.43
C PHE A 46 -7.24 -1.73 3.31
N ALA A 47 -6.58 -2.24 2.28
CA ALA A 47 -5.21 -1.89 1.98
C ALA A 47 -4.97 -1.67 0.49
N THR A 48 -3.95 -0.87 0.19
CA THR A 48 -3.34 -0.80 -1.14
C THR A 48 -1.91 -1.28 -1.04
N LEU A 49 -1.47 -2.05 -2.02
CA LEU A 49 -0.09 -2.53 -2.10
C LEU A 49 0.72 -1.62 -3.01
N TYR A 50 1.82 -1.11 -2.47
CA TYR A 50 2.77 -0.29 -3.20
C TYR A 50 4.14 -0.95 -3.22
N ARG A 51 4.82 -0.85 -4.36
CA ARG A 51 6.25 -1.09 -4.45
C ARG A 51 6.98 0.22 -4.18
N ALA A 52 7.41 0.41 -2.94
CA ALA A 52 8.19 1.57 -2.54
C ALA A 52 9.68 1.37 -2.85
N CYS A 53 10.23 2.23 -3.70
CA CYS A 53 11.64 2.24 -4.08
C CYS A 53 12.22 3.64 -3.92
N ARG A 54 13.53 3.73 -3.74
CA ARG A 54 14.28 4.98 -3.83
C ARG A 54 15.35 4.89 -4.91
N TRP A 55 15.69 6.02 -5.49
CA TRP A 55 16.82 6.12 -6.41
C TRP A 55 18.09 6.47 -5.64
N ARG A 56 19.12 5.64 -5.76
CA ARG A 56 20.44 5.87 -5.13
C ARG A 56 21.54 5.28 -5.98
N GLN A 57 22.67 5.98 -6.08
CA GLN A 57 23.88 5.50 -6.81
C GLN A 57 23.58 5.00 -8.24
N GLY A 58 22.64 5.64 -8.94
CA GLY A 58 22.29 5.28 -10.31
C GLY A 58 21.38 4.07 -10.47
N GLY A 59 20.74 3.59 -9.39
CA GLY A 59 19.77 2.50 -9.45
C GLY A 59 18.53 2.71 -8.56
N LEU A 60 17.48 1.95 -8.85
CA LEU A 60 16.34 1.78 -7.95
C LEU A 60 16.65 0.70 -6.92
N GLU A 61 16.53 1.04 -5.63
CA GLU A 61 16.61 0.09 -4.53
C GLU A 61 15.31 0.11 -3.71
N PRO A 62 14.91 -1.02 -3.10
CA PRO A 62 13.73 -1.05 -2.22
C PRO A 62 13.87 -0.05 -1.07
N LEU A 63 12.79 0.69 -0.78
CA LEU A 63 12.80 1.65 0.33
C LEU A 63 12.82 0.93 1.69
N TRP A 64 12.09 -0.18 1.80
CA TRP A 64 12.03 -1.05 2.97
C TRP A 64 12.35 -2.50 2.59
N PRO A 65 13.61 -2.95 2.73
CA PRO A 65 13.96 -4.36 2.61
C PRO A 65 13.19 -5.16 3.67
N GLY A 66 12.26 -6.01 3.23
CA GLY A 66 11.34 -6.75 4.12
C GLY A 66 9.90 -6.20 4.16
N GLY A 67 9.62 -5.09 3.50
CA GLY A 67 8.28 -4.48 3.45
C GLY A 67 8.00 -3.58 4.65
N LYS A 68 6.95 -2.76 4.53
CA LYS A 68 6.42 -1.94 5.63
C LYS A 68 4.90 -1.85 5.52
N GLN A 69 4.23 -2.11 6.63
CA GLN A 69 2.80 -1.88 6.78
C GLN A 69 2.61 -0.50 7.41
N LEU A 70 1.76 0.33 6.80
CA LEU A 70 1.47 1.69 7.27
C LEU A 70 -0.02 1.78 7.59
N SER A 71 -0.34 2.13 8.83
CA SER A 71 -1.72 2.39 9.24
C SER A 71 -2.16 3.79 8.81
N LEU A 72 -3.46 4.07 8.93
CA LEU A 72 -4.00 5.42 8.68
C LEU A 72 -3.48 6.48 9.66
N ASP A 73 -3.04 6.05 10.84
CA ASP A 73 -2.53 6.93 11.90
C ASP A 73 -1.00 7.13 11.80
N ALA A 74 -0.34 6.41 10.89
CA ALA A 74 1.10 6.56 10.67
C ALA A 74 1.41 8.00 10.25
N SER A 75 2.44 8.58 10.86
CA SER A 75 2.87 9.92 10.46
C SER A 75 3.43 9.92 9.03
N PRO A 76 3.34 11.05 8.31
CA PRO A 76 4.01 11.17 7.01
C PRO A 76 5.52 10.92 7.09
N ALA A 77 6.13 11.20 8.25
CA ALA A 77 7.54 10.93 8.50
C ALA A 77 7.83 9.42 8.48
N GLU A 78 7.01 8.58 9.12
CA GLU A 78 7.18 7.12 9.11
C GLU A 78 7.13 6.51 7.69
N ALA A 79 6.37 7.13 6.78
CA ALA A 79 6.31 6.74 5.37
C ALA A 79 7.57 7.12 4.58
N LEU A 80 8.41 8.00 5.12
CA LEU A 80 9.68 8.44 4.53
C LEU A 80 10.89 7.92 5.31
N GLU A 81 10.69 7.40 6.52
CA GLU A 81 11.73 6.77 7.31
C GLU A 81 12.34 5.60 6.55
N MET A 82 13.62 5.77 6.23
CA MET A 82 14.42 4.74 5.60
C MET A 82 14.72 3.65 6.62
N ALA A 83 14.56 2.39 6.23
CA ALA A 83 15.14 1.30 7.02
C ALA A 83 16.64 1.58 7.17
N SER A 84 17.13 1.67 8.41
CA SER A 84 18.56 1.84 8.68
C SER A 84 19.30 0.69 8.00
N GLN A 85 20.31 0.99 7.19
CA GLN A 85 21.16 -0.02 6.57
C GLN A 85 21.76 -0.86 7.70
N ALA A 86 21.38 -2.14 7.80
CA ALA A 86 22.20 -3.09 8.52
C ALA A 86 23.56 -3.11 7.82
N GLY A 87 24.59 -2.72 8.58
CA GLY A 87 25.98 -2.68 8.10
C GLY A 87 26.54 -4.06 7.80
#